data_AF-A0A2Z2M669-F1
#
_entry.id   AF-A0A2Z2M669-F1
#
_cell.length_a   1.000
_cell.length_b   1.000
_cell.length_c   1.000
_cell.angle_alpha   90.00
_cell.angle_beta   90.00
_cell.angle_gamma   90.00
#
_symmetry.space_group_name_H-M   'P 1'
#
loop_
_entity.id
_entity.type
_entity.pdbx_description
1 polymer ?
#
loop_
_entity_poly.entity_id
_entity_poly.type
_entity_poly.pdbx_seq_one_letter_code
_entity_poly.pdbx_strand_id
1 'polypeptide(L)'
;MDVRLVVFDLDGTLVGAKESFSELKDKLRKRLRQIGISDDLMGNLSPMYESLLRISRETGIPFEELHSHQVELEVERMKDSFLFPGVLESLRFLRNRGIKMAVVTRSSRKAALFALEKLKILEYFEIVVAREDVPPEELKPEGGQIKKVLDELKIPPEKTLVVGDHGYDVIAARKAGALSVLVTSHDSGRMSFSVDATPDFEISTMEKFVPFMEKLLSTYVVVPAYNEELTIGAVLSDLLRYFRRNEIVVINDGSRDRTGEIARSFGVHVITHLINRGLGGALGTGLAYAVRKGAKIIITFDADGQHLVEDALRVMKPVVEGKADFAVGSRLKGDTSQMPFIKKFGNFVLDVITAIFARKYVSDSQSGLRCFSGECASRIRITCDRYAVSSEIIVEVAKNGCRIAEVPIKAVYTDYSMRKGTNVKEGIKIALNLLFDRVR
;
A
#
# COMPACT_ATOMS: atom_id res chain seq x y z
N MET A 1 -10.82 -1.00 -1.49
CA MET A 1 -9.88 -1.92 -0.81
C MET A 1 -10.61 -2.58 0.35
N ASP A 2 -10.42 -3.89 0.56
CA ASP A 2 -11.05 -4.66 1.64
C ASP A 2 -10.22 -4.63 2.93
N VAL A 3 -9.95 -3.42 3.44
CA VAL A 3 -9.29 -3.26 4.75
C VAL A 3 -10.29 -3.60 5.86
N ARG A 4 -9.88 -4.49 6.77
CA ARG A 4 -10.69 -4.99 7.89
C ARG A 4 -10.04 -4.77 9.25
N LEU A 5 -8.72 -4.59 9.28
CA LEU A 5 -7.93 -4.32 10.47
C LEU A 5 -6.93 -3.19 10.22
N VAL A 6 -6.81 -2.30 11.20
CA VAL A 6 -5.69 -1.35 11.28
C VAL A 6 -4.92 -1.60 12.58
N VAL A 7 -3.64 -1.93 12.46
CA VAL A 7 -2.71 -2.10 13.57
C VAL A 7 -1.88 -0.83 13.68
N PHE A 8 -1.92 -0.17 14.82
CA PHE A 8 -1.17 1.05 15.06
C PHE A 8 0.07 0.78 15.93
N ASP A 9 1.19 1.42 15.59
CA ASP A 9 2.19 1.72 16.60
C ASP A 9 1.62 2.72 17.62
N LEU A 10 2.10 2.66 18.86
CA LEU A 10 1.63 3.53 19.92
C LEU A 10 2.42 4.84 19.97
N ASP A 11 3.70 4.73 20.32
CA ASP A 11 4.61 5.85 20.48
C ASP A 11 4.93 6.45 19.10
N GLY A 12 4.96 7.78 18.97
CA GLY A 12 5.33 8.43 17.70
C GLY A 12 4.23 8.42 16.63
N THR A 13 3.22 7.54 16.76
CA THR A 13 2.09 7.44 15.84
C THR A 13 0.76 7.90 16.45
N LEU A 14 0.34 7.30 17.57
CA LEU A 14 -0.89 7.67 18.27
C LEU A 14 -0.61 8.66 19.41
N VAL A 15 0.47 8.41 20.14
CA VAL A 15 0.79 9.07 21.41
C VAL A 15 2.18 9.68 21.37
N GLY A 16 2.27 10.95 21.76
CA GLY A 16 3.51 11.63 22.08
C GLY A 16 3.68 11.77 23.59
N ALA A 17 4.91 12.01 24.04
CA ALA A 17 5.20 12.40 25.42
C ALA A 17 6.20 13.56 25.42
N LYS A 18 6.10 14.42 26.44
CA LYS A 18 6.97 15.60 26.57
C LYS A 18 8.44 15.22 26.78
N GLU A 19 8.69 14.19 27.57
CA GLU A 19 10.03 13.63 27.77
C GLU A 19 10.44 12.75 26.58
N SER A 20 11.67 12.94 26.09
CA SER A 20 12.25 12.19 24.99
C SER A 20 12.73 10.79 25.43
N PHE A 21 12.90 9.88 24.47
CA PHE A 21 13.51 8.58 24.74
C PHE A 21 14.97 8.68 25.18
N SER A 22 15.69 9.74 24.78
CA SER A 22 17.06 9.97 25.25
C SER A 22 17.10 10.30 26.74
N GLU A 23 16.20 11.18 27.21
CA GLU A 23 16.10 11.52 28.63
C GLU A 23 15.70 10.31 29.48
N LEU A 24 14.75 9.50 28.99
CA LEU A 24 14.36 8.25 29.65
C LEU A 24 15.55 7.28 29.77
N LYS A 25 16.36 7.16 28.70
CA LYS A 25 17.58 6.34 28.70
C LYS A 25 18.62 6.86 29.69
N ASP A 26 18.81 8.17 29.79
CA ASP A 26 19.72 8.78 30.75
C ASP A 26 19.27 8.56 32.21
N LYS A 27 17.96 8.65 32.47
CA LYS A 27 17.37 8.29 33.77
C LYS A 27 17.60 6.81 34.09
N LEU A 28 17.39 5.92 33.11
CA LEU A 28 17.64 4.48 33.29
C LEU A 28 19.11 4.23 33.61
N ARG A 29 20.04 4.83 32.86
CA ARG A 29 21.49 4.73 33.11
C ARG A 29 21.84 5.15 34.54
N LYS A 30 21.26 6.25 35.05
CA LYS A 30 21.46 6.70 36.44
C LYS A 30 20.97 5.68 37.46
N ARG A 31 19.79 5.07 37.26
CA ARG A 31 19.26 4.02 38.14
C ARG A 31 20.15 2.77 38.13
N LEU A 32 20.59 2.33 36.95
CA LEU A 32 21.48 1.17 36.82
C LEU A 32 22.83 1.38 37.50
N ARG A 33 23.40 2.60 37.47
CA ARG A 33 24.63 2.93 38.23
C ARG A 33 24.41 2.82 39.74
N GLN A 34 23.24 3.23 40.25
CA GLN A 34 22.93 3.19 41.68
C GLN A 34 22.86 1.76 42.22
N ILE A 35 22.49 0.79 41.38
CA ILE A 35 22.48 -0.64 41.72
C ILE A 35 23.79 -1.35 41.34
N GLY A 36 24.85 -0.60 41.04
CA GLY A 36 26.21 -1.11 40.87
C GLY A 36 26.59 -1.57 39.47
N ILE A 37 25.79 -1.29 38.43
CA ILE A 37 26.12 -1.65 37.05
C ILE A 37 27.07 -0.60 36.45
N SER A 38 28.21 -1.06 35.95
CA SER A 38 29.23 -0.19 35.35
C SER A 38 28.82 0.36 33.98
N ASP A 39 29.43 1.48 33.59
CA ASP A 39 29.19 2.10 32.28
C ASP A 39 29.60 1.21 31.10
N ASP A 40 30.62 0.37 31.29
CA ASP A 40 31.10 -0.57 30.29
C ASP A 40 30.06 -1.65 29.98
N LEU A 41 29.41 -2.20 31.02
CA LEU A 41 28.34 -3.20 30.87
C LEU A 41 27.09 -2.60 30.22
N MET A 42 26.76 -1.35 30.54
CA MET A 42 25.60 -0.67 29.97
C MET A 42 25.77 -0.35 28.48
N GLY A 43 26.98 0.02 28.04
CA GLY A 43 27.23 0.44 26.66
C GLY A 43 26.31 1.60 26.24
N ASN A 44 25.59 1.43 25.12
CA ASN A 44 24.70 2.45 24.56
C ASN A 44 23.23 2.36 25.01
N LEU A 45 22.86 1.30 25.78
CA LEU A 45 21.48 0.98 26.19
C LEU A 45 20.43 1.12 25.07
N SER A 46 20.79 0.74 23.84
CA SER A 46 19.93 0.94 22.67
C SER A 46 19.94 -0.32 21.79
N PRO A 47 18.84 -1.07 21.70
CA PRO A 47 17.57 -0.89 22.43
C PRO A 47 17.68 -1.22 23.95
N MET A 48 16.92 -0.51 24.79
CA MET A 48 17.03 -0.63 26.26
C MET A 48 16.70 -2.05 26.77
N TYR A 49 15.57 -2.61 26.34
CA TYR A 49 15.08 -3.91 26.85
C TYR A 49 16.06 -5.05 26.57
N GLU A 50 16.54 -5.14 25.33
CA GLU A 50 17.55 -6.11 24.91
C GLU A 50 18.89 -5.88 25.63
N SER A 51 19.24 -4.63 25.92
CA SER A 51 20.42 -4.32 26.73
C SER A 51 20.26 -4.81 28.17
N LEU A 52 19.08 -4.68 28.78
CA LEU A 52 18.81 -5.20 30.12
C LEU A 52 18.87 -6.73 30.16
N LEU A 53 18.38 -7.42 29.11
CA LEU A 53 18.53 -8.87 28.98
C LEU A 53 20.00 -9.28 28.94
N ARG A 54 20.83 -8.56 28.18
CA ARG A 54 22.28 -8.79 28.15
C ARG A 54 22.92 -8.58 29.53
N ILE A 55 22.63 -7.43 30.16
CA ILE A 55 23.19 -7.09 31.48
C ILE A 55 22.81 -8.15 32.50
N SER A 56 21.55 -8.59 32.54
CA SER A 56 21.10 -9.65 33.44
C SER A 56 21.92 -10.94 33.28
N ARG A 57 22.20 -11.36 32.03
CA ARG A 57 23.01 -12.55 31.75
C ARG A 57 24.47 -12.39 32.18
N GLU A 58 25.03 -11.20 32.05
CA GLU A 58 26.45 -10.92 32.37
C GLU A 58 26.69 -10.69 33.87
N THR A 59 25.73 -10.11 34.59
CA THR A 59 25.88 -9.79 36.03
C THR A 59 25.24 -10.82 36.95
N GLY A 60 24.31 -11.64 36.44
CA GLY A 60 23.48 -12.53 37.24
C GLY A 60 22.35 -11.83 38.00
N ILE A 61 22.21 -10.50 37.86
CA ILE A 61 21.07 -9.76 38.44
C ILE A 61 19.79 -10.22 37.70
N PRO A 62 18.70 -10.56 38.43
CA PRO A 62 17.45 -10.97 37.81
C PRO A 62 16.94 -9.94 36.79
N PHE A 63 16.49 -10.41 35.63
CA PHE A 63 16.04 -9.53 34.55
C PHE A 63 14.85 -8.67 34.98
N GLU A 64 13.94 -9.25 35.77
CA GLU A 64 12.74 -8.61 36.29
C GLU A 64 13.07 -7.40 37.16
N GLU A 65 14.16 -7.46 37.93
CA GLU A 65 14.65 -6.35 38.75
C GLU A 65 15.08 -5.18 37.87
N LEU A 66 15.94 -5.44 36.88
CA LEU A 66 16.42 -4.43 35.94
C LEU A 66 15.27 -3.84 35.12
N HIS A 67 14.37 -4.70 34.64
CA HIS A 67 13.24 -4.33 33.81
C HIS A 67 12.24 -3.47 34.56
N SER A 68 12.02 -3.72 35.85
CA SER A 68 11.12 -2.92 36.69
C SER A 68 11.49 -1.43 36.68
N HIS A 69 12.79 -1.10 36.72
CA HIS A 69 13.26 0.27 36.65
C HIS A 69 12.94 0.94 35.31
N GLN A 70 13.04 0.21 34.19
CA GLN A 70 12.65 0.71 32.88
C GLN A 70 11.13 0.93 32.82
N VAL A 71 10.33 -0.02 33.29
CA VAL A 71 8.86 0.08 33.27
C VAL A 71 8.37 1.27 34.09
N GLU A 72 8.94 1.52 35.27
CA GLU A 72 8.59 2.69 36.08
C GLU A 72 8.86 4.01 35.36
N LEU A 73 10.01 4.13 34.70
CA LEU A 73 10.37 5.32 33.92
C LEU A 73 9.46 5.48 32.69
N GLU A 74 9.13 4.39 32.00
CA GLU A 74 8.18 4.42 30.88
C GLU A 74 6.78 4.89 31.32
N VAL A 75 6.29 4.42 32.47
CA VAL A 75 5.00 4.88 33.05
C VAL A 75 5.07 6.34 33.48
N GLU A 76 6.17 6.77 34.12
CA GLU A 76 6.39 8.16 34.51
C GLU A 76 6.35 9.08 33.30
N ARG A 77 7.04 8.72 32.22
CA ARG A 77 7.02 9.44 30.94
C ARG A 77 5.61 9.58 30.38
N MET A 78 4.76 8.55 30.52
CA MET A 78 3.37 8.60 30.04
C MET A 78 2.45 9.50 30.87
N LYS A 79 2.86 9.97 32.05
CA LYS A 79 2.07 10.94 32.83
C LYS A 79 1.87 12.27 32.11
N ASP A 80 2.81 12.64 31.25
CA ASP A 80 2.73 13.85 30.40
C ASP A 80 2.51 13.51 28.92
N SER A 81 1.90 12.35 28.64
CA SER A 81 1.50 11.96 27.29
C SER A 81 0.33 12.78 26.73
N PHE A 82 0.30 12.91 25.40
CA PHE A 82 -0.75 13.57 24.63
C PHE A 82 -1.04 12.80 23.33
N LEU A 83 -2.22 13.02 22.73
CA LEU A 83 -2.56 12.48 21.42
C LEU A 83 -2.03 13.39 20.31
N PHE A 84 -1.50 12.80 19.24
CA PHE A 84 -1.20 13.57 18.05
C PHE A 84 -2.48 14.10 17.38
N PRO A 85 -2.44 15.27 16.72
CA PRO A 85 -3.55 15.79 15.95
C PRO A 85 -4.10 14.77 14.94
N GLY A 86 -5.43 14.67 14.83
CA GLY A 86 -6.12 13.75 13.93
C GLY A 86 -6.29 12.31 14.43
N VAL A 87 -5.63 11.90 15.53
CA VAL A 87 -5.74 10.53 16.05
C VAL A 87 -7.16 10.17 16.45
N LEU A 88 -7.82 10.98 17.28
CA LEU A 88 -9.17 10.68 17.77
C LEU A 88 -10.20 10.64 16.63
N GLU A 89 -10.05 11.53 15.64
CA GLU A 89 -10.88 11.51 14.43
C GLU A 89 -10.67 10.23 13.62
N SER A 90 -9.42 9.79 13.47
CA SER A 90 -9.05 8.56 12.78
C SER A 90 -9.64 7.32 13.44
N LEU A 91 -9.55 7.22 14.77
CA LEU A 91 -10.11 6.09 15.52
C LEU A 91 -11.64 6.03 15.40
N ARG A 92 -12.32 7.18 15.51
CA ARG A 92 -13.79 7.27 15.31
C ARG A 92 -14.19 6.90 13.88
N PHE A 93 -13.44 7.37 12.89
CA PHE A 93 -13.67 7.06 11.49
C PHE A 93 -13.63 5.55 11.21
N LEU A 94 -12.64 4.85 11.77
CA LEU A 94 -12.48 3.41 11.62
C LEU A 94 -13.60 2.64 12.35
N ARG A 95 -13.90 3.01 13.61
CA ARG A 95 -14.99 2.41 14.39
C ARG A 95 -16.33 2.53 13.68
N ASN A 96 -16.66 3.71 13.15
CA ASN A 96 -17.91 3.96 12.43
C ASN A 96 -18.05 3.14 11.14
N ARG A 97 -16.93 2.62 10.60
CA ARG A 97 -16.90 1.74 9.43
C ARG A 97 -16.79 0.26 9.80
N GLY A 98 -16.82 -0.08 11.09
CA GLY A 98 -16.66 -1.45 11.57
C GLY A 98 -15.28 -2.05 11.28
N ILE A 99 -14.26 -1.20 11.07
CA ILE A 99 -12.88 -1.65 10.88
C ILE A 99 -12.28 -1.87 12.27
N LYS A 100 -11.79 -3.09 12.52
CA LYS A 100 -11.16 -3.44 13.79
C LYS A 100 -9.83 -2.70 13.94
N MET A 101 -9.45 -2.44 15.17
CA MET A 101 -8.21 -1.75 15.50
C MET A 101 -7.42 -2.52 16.54
N ALA A 102 -6.10 -2.49 16.43
CA ALA A 102 -5.18 -3.06 17.40
C ALA A 102 -3.99 -2.13 17.63
N VAL A 103 -3.32 -2.28 18.76
CA VAL A 103 -2.05 -1.60 19.07
C VAL A 103 -0.92 -2.61 19.17
N VAL A 104 0.21 -2.32 18.53
CA VAL A 104 1.47 -3.05 18.67
C VAL A 104 2.57 -2.08 19.06
N THR A 105 3.20 -2.28 20.22
CA THR A 105 4.24 -1.36 20.72
C THR A 105 5.44 -2.09 21.31
N ARG A 106 6.62 -1.46 21.26
CA ARG A 106 7.83 -1.90 21.97
C ARG A 106 7.92 -1.34 23.40
N SER A 107 6.96 -0.52 23.81
CA SER A 107 6.78 -0.08 25.20
C SER A 107 6.23 -1.21 26.08
N SER A 108 6.45 -1.12 27.39
CA SER A 108 5.87 -2.09 28.32
C SER A 108 4.36 -2.07 28.30
N ARG A 109 3.74 -3.23 28.57
CA ARG A 109 2.28 -3.36 28.72
C ARG A 109 1.72 -2.35 29.71
N LYS A 110 2.40 -2.16 30.84
CA LYS A 110 1.96 -1.22 31.89
C LYS A 110 1.95 0.22 31.38
N ALA A 111 3.01 0.66 30.71
CA ALA A 111 3.07 2.02 30.15
C ALA A 111 2.07 2.22 29.01
N ALA A 112 1.92 1.22 28.13
CA ALA A 112 1.00 1.27 27.00
C ALA A 112 -0.46 1.40 27.47
N LEU A 113 -0.92 0.54 28.38
CA LEU A 113 -2.28 0.60 28.93
C LEU A 113 -2.51 1.90 29.70
N PHE A 114 -1.55 2.32 30.52
CA PHE A 114 -1.64 3.60 31.24
C PHE A 114 -1.85 4.78 30.28
N ALA A 115 -1.10 4.85 29.18
CA ALA A 115 -1.25 5.90 28.18
C ALA A 115 -2.62 5.86 27.50
N LEU A 116 -3.06 4.68 27.05
CA LEU A 116 -4.34 4.49 26.36
C LEU A 116 -5.55 4.82 27.26
N GLU A 117 -5.51 4.45 28.53
CA GLU A 117 -6.55 4.73 29.52
C GLU A 117 -6.62 6.22 29.86
N LYS A 118 -5.47 6.83 30.18
CA LYS A 118 -5.35 8.26 30.48
C LYS A 118 -5.90 9.11 29.34
N LEU A 119 -5.57 8.74 28.10
CA LEU A 119 -6.00 9.44 26.89
C LEU A 119 -7.39 9.01 26.42
N LYS A 120 -8.06 8.10 27.13
CA LYS A 120 -9.43 7.62 26.87
C LYS A 120 -9.63 7.04 25.47
N ILE A 121 -8.63 6.32 24.97
CA ILE A 121 -8.68 5.67 23.66
C ILE A 121 -8.55 4.14 23.73
N LEU A 122 -8.35 3.55 24.91
CA LEU A 122 -8.23 2.10 25.06
C LEU A 122 -9.43 1.34 24.45
N GLU A 123 -10.65 1.84 24.65
CA GLU A 123 -11.89 1.21 24.16
C GLU A 123 -11.96 1.08 22.63
N TYR A 124 -11.12 1.76 21.85
CA TYR A 124 -11.13 1.64 20.38
C TYR A 124 -10.44 0.36 19.90
N PHE A 125 -9.62 -0.29 20.74
CA PHE A 125 -8.78 -1.39 20.32
C PHE A 125 -9.32 -2.72 20.81
N GLU A 126 -9.37 -3.70 19.90
CA GLU A 126 -9.75 -5.08 20.19
C GLU A 126 -8.66 -5.78 21.01
N ILE A 127 -7.41 -5.43 20.75
CA ILE A 127 -6.23 -6.02 21.37
C ILE A 127 -5.08 -5.01 21.43
N VAL A 128 -4.32 -5.09 22.52
CA VAL A 128 -3.05 -4.37 22.73
C VAL A 128 -1.96 -5.41 22.94
N VAL A 129 -0.99 -5.46 22.02
CA VAL A 129 0.19 -6.32 22.07
C VAL A 129 1.41 -5.46 22.35
N ALA A 130 1.86 -5.50 23.58
CA ALA A 130 3.06 -4.84 24.08
C ALA A 130 4.29 -5.74 23.90
N ARG A 131 5.43 -5.24 24.39
CA ARG A 131 6.72 -5.91 24.28
C ARG A 131 6.75 -7.27 25.00
N GLU A 132 6.09 -7.38 26.15
CA GLU A 132 6.13 -8.59 26.98
C GLU A 132 5.26 -9.73 26.43
N ASP A 133 4.47 -9.49 25.37
CA ASP A 133 3.50 -10.46 24.86
C ASP A 133 4.04 -11.43 23.82
N VAL A 134 5.28 -11.23 23.39
CA VAL A 134 6.00 -12.11 22.45
C VAL A 134 7.45 -12.28 22.90
N PRO A 135 8.13 -13.35 22.48
CA PRO A 135 9.57 -13.49 22.70
C PRO A 135 10.36 -12.28 22.16
N PRO A 136 11.50 -11.91 22.78
CA PRO A 136 12.33 -10.78 22.33
C PRO A 136 12.71 -10.84 20.83
N GLU A 137 13.00 -12.03 20.33
CA GLU A 137 13.32 -12.33 18.93
C GLU A 137 12.15 -12.16 17.96
N GLU A 138 10.94 -11.95 18.45
CA GLU A 138 9.71 -11.75 17.67
C GLU A 138 9.21 -10.30 17.69
N LEU A 139 9.86 -9.42 18.47
CA LEU A 139 9.53 -8.00 18.53
C LEU A 139 9.75 -7.30 17.20
N LYS A 140 9.05 -6.18 16.97
CA LYS A 140 9.35 -5.29 15.83
C LYS A 140 10.86 -5.02 15.75
N PRO A 141 11.54 -5.29 14.62
CA PRO A 141 10.98 -5.39 13.27
C PRO A 141 10.58 -6.81 12.78
N GLU A 142 10.64 -7.85 13.60
CA GLU A 142 10.42 -9.25 13.17
C GLU A 142 8.97 -9.62 12.87
N GLY A 143 8.01 -8.82 13.36
CA GLY A 143 6.60 -8.92 13.00
C GLY A 143 5.78 -9.94 13.81
N GLY A 144 6.37 -10.60 14.82
CA GLY A 144 5.65 -11.57 15.66
C GLY A 144 4.50 -10.94 16.44
N GLN A 145 4.66 -9.70 16.92
CA GLN A 145 3.56 -8.96 17.55
C GLN A 145 2.36 -8.78 16.62
N ILE A 146 2.60 -8.50 15.33
CA ILE A 146 1.53 -8.34 14.35
C ILE A 146 0.90 -9.70 14.02
N LYS A 147 1.70 -10.75 13.85
CA LYS A 147 1.19 -12.12 13.66
C LYS A 147 0.26 -12.56 14.79
N LYS A 148 0.63 -12.28 16.04
CA LYS A 148 -0.21 -12.53 17.21
C LYS A 148 -1.58 -11.84 17.10
N VAL A 149 -1.62 -10.57 16.69
CA VAL A 149 -2.88 -9.85 16.43
C VAL A 149 -3.70 -10.53 15.34
N LEU A 150 -3.07 -10.90 14.21
CA LEU A 150 -3.75 -11.53 13.08
C LEU A 150 -4.38 -12.88 13.46
N ASP A 151 -3.63 -13.70 14.21
CA ASP A 151 -4.08 -15.02 14.67
C ASP A 151 -5.26 -14.91 15.65
N GLU A 152 -5.20 -13.96 16.58
CA GLU A 152 -6.25 -13.75 17.58
C GLU A 152 -7.54 -13.21 16.94
N LEU A 153 -7.42 -12.25 16.02
CA LEU A 153 -8.57 -11.64 15.36
C LEU A 153 -9.07 -12.45 14.15
N LYS A 154 -8.30 -13.45 13.69
CA LYS A 154 -8.56 -14.28 12.50
C LYS A 154 -8.77 -13.45 11.25
N ILE A 155 -7.93 -12.43 11.06
CA ILE A 155 -7.98 -11.53 9.90
C ILE A 155 -6.78 -11.81 9.00
N PRO A 156 -6.98 -11.99 7.68
CA PRO A 156 -5.87 -12.18 6.75
C PRO A 156 -4.93 -10.96 6.69
N PRO A 157 -3.62 -11.16 6.53
CA PRO A 157 -2.66 -10.07 6.48
C PRO A 157 -2.92 -9.09 5.33
N GLU A 158 -3.40 -9.56 4.18
CA GLU A 158 -3.71 -8.72 3.00
C GLU A 158 -4.84 -7.72 3.25
N LYS A 159 -5.63 -7.94 4.31
CA LYS A 159 -6.74 -7.08 4.75
C LYS A 159 -6.38 -6.19 5.93
N THR A 160 -5.08 -6.13 6.24
CA THR A 160 -4.53 -5.43 7.39
C THR A 160 -3.62 -4.29 6.94
N LEU A 161 -3.84 -3.11 7.51
CA LEU A 161 -2.92 -1.98 7.43
C LEU A 161 -2.17 -1.84 8.74
N VAL A 162 -0.85 -1.66 8.68
CA VAL A 162 0.01 -1.36 9.82
C VAL A 162 0.45 0.09 9.68
N VAL A 163 0.18 0.91 10.69
CA VAL A 163 0.46 2.35 10.69
C VAL A 163 1.50 2.63 11.75
N GLY A 164 2.62 3.23 11.35
CA GLY A 164 3.73 3.56 12.25
C GLY A 164 4.52 4.77 11.76
N ASP A 165 5.38 5.34 12.60
CA ASP A 165 6.26 6.46 12.26
C ASP A 165 7.72 6.01 12.04
N HIS A 166 8.03 4.74 12.27
CA HIS A 166 9.39 4.21 12.13
C HIS A 166 9.48 3.11 11.07
N GLY A 167 10.67 2.94 10.47
CA GLY A 167 10.94 1.85 9.53
C GLY A 167 10.75 0.45 10.12
N TYR A 168 10.77 0.33 11.45
CA TYR A 168 10.54 -0.95 12.15
C TYR A 168 9.10 -1.43 11.95
N ASP A 169 8.14 -0.52 11.90
CA ASP A 169 6.73 -0.85 11.66
C ASP A 169 6.53 -1.33 10.23
N VAL A 170 7.21 -0.67 9.28
CA VAL A 170 7.18 -1.04 7.85
C VAL A 170 7.73 -2.46 7.64
N ILE A 171 8.87 -2.77 8.26
CA ILE A 171 9.50 -4.10 8.14
C ILE A 171 8.63 -5.16 8.82
N ALA A 172 8.12 -4.87 10.01
CA ALA A 172 7.25 -5.78 10.75
C ALA A 172 5.97 -6.08 9.96
N ALA A 173 5.36 -5.07 9.34
CA ALA A 173 4.21 -5.23 8.47
C ALA A 173 4.53 -6.17 7.30
N ARG A 174 5.63 -5.90 6.59
CA ARG A 174 6.08 -6.71 5.46
C ARG A 174 6.34 -8.17 5.87
N LYS A 175 7.00 -8.41 7.00
CA LYS A 175 7.25 -9.76 7.53
C LYS A 175 5.97 -10.49 7.96
N ALA A 176 4.93 -9.75 8.33
CA ALA A 176 3.60 -10.28 8.60
C ALA A 176 2.74 -10.44 7.32
N GLY A 177 3.21 -9.97 6.16
CA GLY A 177 2.44 -9.96 4.91
C GLY A 177 1.36 -8.87 4.84
N ALA A 178 1.36 -7.95 5.81
CA ALA A 178 0.41 -6.85 5.88
C ALA A 178 0.92 -5.62 5.11
N LEU A 179 0.00 -4.73 4.76
CA LEU A 179 0.33 -3.46 4.12
C LEU A 179 0.78 -2.44 5.18
N SER A 180 1.65 -1.52 4.79
CA SER A 180 2.30 -0.54 5.66
C SER A 180 1.95 0.90 5.27
N VAL A 181 1.68 1.73 6.28
CA VAL A 181 1.50 3.18 6.16
C VAL A 181 2.50 3.87 7.09
N LEU A 182 3.43 4.63 6.51
CA LEU A 182 4.41 5.39 7.27
C LEU A 182 3.93 6.82 7.52
N VAL A 183 3.94 7.27 8.78
CA VAL A 183 3.69 8.67 9.17
C VAL A 183 5.01 9.43 9.19
N THR A 184 5.18 10.44 8.33
CA THR A 184 6.51 11.00 8.06
C THR A 184 6.88 12.26 8.85
N SER A 185 5.91 12.96 9.47
CA SER A 185 6.16 14.27 10.11
C SER A 185 6.80 14.21 11.49
N HIS A 186 6.84 13.03 12.12
CA HIS A 186 7.40 12.88 13.45
C HIS A 186 8.90 12.66 13.32
N ASP A 187 9.66 13.77 13.30
CA ASP A 187 11.13 13.80 13.28
C ASP A 187 11.77 13.00 14.44
N SER A 188 10.99 12.57 15.43
CA SER A 188 11.42 11.68 16.51
C SER A 188 11.96 10.33 16.04
N GLY A 189 11.68 9.91 14.80
CA GLY A 189 12.13 8.61 14.26
C GLY A 189 13.35 8.66 13.33
N ARG A 190 13.81 9.84 12.87
CA ARG A 190 14.95 9.92 11.92
C ARG A 190 16.33 9.86 12.58
N MET A 191 16.40 9.81 13.90
CA MET A 191 17.66 9.69 14.64
C MET A 191 17.72 8.39 15.43
N SER A 192 18.20 7.32 14.78
CA SER A 192 19.28 6.44 15.27
C SER A 192 19.46 5.14 14.47
N PHE A 193 18.48 4.70 13.67
CA PHE A 193 18.64 3.58 12.73
C PHE A 193 17.69 3.78 11.54
N SER A 194 18.11 4.51 10.51
CA SER A 194 17.38 4.57 9.25
C SER A 194 17.45 3.19 8.58
N VAL A 195 16.55 2.29 8.94
CA VAL A 195 16.35 1.09 8.14
C VAL A 195 15.60 1.54 6.90
N ASP A 196 16.29 1.54 5.76
CA ASP A 196 15.72 1.85 4.45
C ASP A 196 14.66 0.80 4.10
N ALA A 197 13.44 1.02 4.58
CA ALA A 197 12.28 0.21 4.28
C ALA A 197 11.29 1.07 3.51
N THR A 198 11.00 0.69 2.27
CA THR A 198 9.97 1.35 1.46
C THR A 198 8.58 0.92 1.94
N PRO A 199 7.76 1.84 2.47
CA PRO A 199 6.39 1.54 2.85
C PRO A 199 5.48 1.46 1.61
N ASP A 200 4.34 0.78 1.77
CA ASP A 200 3.32 0.70 0.73
C ASP A 200 2.64 2.07 0.52
N PHE A 201 2.43 2.81 1.61
CA PHE A 201 1.88 4.17 1.59
C PHE A 201 2.56 5.08 2.62
N GLU A 202 2.49 6.38 2.36
CA GLU A 202 2.98 7.44 3.25
C GLU A 202 1.90 8.49 3.49
N ILE A 203 1.80 8.95 4.72
CA ILE A 203 1.05 10.14 5.08
C ILE A 203 1.93 11.08 5.87
N SER A 204 1.71 12.39 5.72
CA SER A 204 2.52 13.36 6.46
C SER A 204 2.24 13.28 7.95
N THR A 205 0.97 13.30 8.35
CA THR A 205 0.49 13.36 9.74
C THR A 205 -0.75 12.49 9.90
N MET A 206 -1.13 12.19 11.14
CA MET A 206 -2.41 11.50 11.43
C MET A 206 -3.65 12.29 11.01
N GLU A 207 -3.57 13.62 10.86
CA GLU A 207 -4.67 14.42 10.27
C GLU A 207 -4.94 14.07 8.80
N LYS A 208 -3.95 13.54 8.08
CA LYS A 208 -4.12 13.08 6.70
C LYS A 208 -4.63 11.65 6.61
N PHE A 209 -4.69 10.92 7.72
CA PHE A 209 -5.08 9.51 7.75
C PHE A 209 -6.52 9.31 7.26
N VAL A 210 -7.47 10.11 7.73
CA VAL A 210 -8.89 9.98 7.31
C VAL A 210 -9.06 10.23 5.81
N PRO A 211 -8.60 11.37 5.22
CA PRO A 211 -8.67 11.58 3.77
C PRO A 211 -7.98 10.48 2.96
N PHE A 212 -6.84 9.98 3.44
CA PHE A 212 -6.12 8.85 2.85
C PHE A 212 -6.98 7.58 2.84
N MET A 213 -7.52 7.20 4.00
CA MET A 213 -8.37 6.01 4.14
C MET A 213 -9.62 6.09 3.28
N GLU A 214 -10.26 7.25 3.17
CA GLU A 214 -11.42 7.41 2.30
C GLU A 214 -11.09 7.15 0.82
N LYS A 215 -9.93 7.63 0.34
CA LYS A 215 -9.46 7.33 -1.02
C LYS A 215 -9.18 5.84 -1.18
N LEU A 216 -8.42 5.27 -0.25
CA LEU A 216 -8.01 3.87 -0.27
C LEU A 216 -9.21 2.92 -0.28
N LEU A 217 -10.19 3.17 0.58
CA LEU A 217 -11.43 2.39 0.69
C LEU A 217 -12.38 2.59 -0.51
N SER A 218 -12.25 3.68 -1.28
CA SER A 218 -13.03 3.92 -2.50
C SER A 218 -12.19 3.68 -3.77
N THR A 219 -11.46 2.57 -3.77
CA THR A 219 -10.68 2.09 -4.92
C THR A 219 -11.47 1.05 -5.70
N TYR A 220 -11.66 1.26 -7.00
CA TYR A 220 -12.26 0.31 -7.92
C TYR A 220 -11.23 -0.29 -8.88
N VAL A 221 -11.39 -1.55 -9.24
CA VAL A 221 -10.56 -2.24 -10.23
C VAL A 221 -11.39 -2.58 -11.46
N VAL A 222 -10.99 -2.04 -12.60
CA VAL A 222 -11.58 -2.28 -13.92
C VAL A 222 -10.75 -3.35 -14.63
N VAL A 223 -11.39 -4.47 -14.93
CA VAL A 223 -10.77 -5.64 -15.57
C VAL A 223 -11.39 -5.85 -16.97
N PRO A 224 -10.80 -5.28 -18.04
CA PRO A 224 -11.25 -5.59 -19.39
C PRO A 224 -10.89 -7.05 -19.75
N ALA A 225 -11.84 -7.79 -20.30
CA ALA A 225 -11.65 -9.21 -20.63
C ALA A 225 -12.31 -9.57 -21.97
N TYR A 226 -11.57 -10.30 -22.81
CA TYR A 226 -12.09 -10.87 -24.06
C TYR A 226 -11.43 -12.22 -24.34
N ASN A 227 -12.20 -13.30 -24.25
CA ASN A 227 -11.73 -14.68 -24.38
C ASN A 227 -10.52 -15.01 -23.47
N GLU A 228 -10.69 -14.85 -22.16
CA GLU A 228 -9.70 -15.10 -21.11
C GLU A 228 -10.17 -16.15 -20.08
N GLU A 229 -10.96 -17.15 -20.50
CA GLU A 229 -11.48 -18.19 -19.60
C GLU A 229 -10.40 -18.95 -18.82
N LEU A 230 -9.18 -19.04 -19.37
CA LEU A 230 -8.07 -19.76 -18.77
C LEU A 230 -7.38 -18.97 -17.63
N THR A 231 -7.47 -17.64 -17.62
CA THR A 231 -6.68 -16.78 -16.73
C THR A 231 -7.53 -15.93 -15.80
N ILE A 232 -8.75 -15.55 -16.21
CA ILE A 232 -9.60 -14.61 -15.45
C ILE A 232 -9.89 -15.10 -14.02
N GLY A 233 -10.01 -16.41 -13.80
CA GLY A 233 -10.26 -16.97 -12.47
C GLY A 233 -9.11 -16.72 -11.49
N ALA A 234 -7.86 -16.92 -11.94
CA ALA A 234 -6.68 -16.65 -11.11
C ALA A 234 -6.53 -15.15 -10.83
N VAL A 235 -6.69 -14.32 -11.85
CA VAL A 235 -6.65 -12.84 -11.73
C VAL A 235 -7.66 -12.35 -10.69
N LEU A 236 -8.91 -12.83 -10.75
CA LEU A 236 -9.94 -12.42 -9.79
C LEU A 236 -9.65 -12.95 -8.38
N SER A 237 -9.13 -14.18 -8.25
CA SER A 237 -8.72 -14.72 -6.96
C SER A 237 -7.67 -13.84 -6.27
N ASP A 238 -6.65 -13.41 -7.02
CA ASP A 238 -5.59 -12.54 -6.50
C ASP A 238 -6.11 -11.15 -6.14
N LEU A 239 -6.91 -10.54 -7.00
CA LEU A 239 -7.52 -9.23 -6.71
C LEU A 239 -8.40 -9.26 -5.46
N LEU A 240 -9.14 -10.35 -5.23
CA LEU A 240 -10.04 -10.49 -4.08
C LEU A 240 -9.34 -10.66 -2.73
N ARG A 241 -8.02 -10.88 -2.72
CA ARG A 241 -7.22 -10.81 -1.48
C ARG A 241 -7.21 -9.39 -0.92
N TYR A 242 -7.20 -8.37 -1.79
CA TYR A 242 -7.04 -6.95 -1.42
C TYR A 242 -8.27 -6.07 -1.67
N PHE A 243 -9.13 -6.42 -2.63
CA PHE A 243 -10.30 -5.61 -3.01
C PHE A 243 -11.60 -6.33 -2.68
N ARG A 244 -12.66 -5.55 -2.41
CA ARG A 244 -14.00 -6.11 -2.20
C ARG A 244 -14.61 -6.50 -3.54
N ARG A 245 -15.49 -7.51 -3.54
CA ARG A 245 -16.16 -7.99 -4.76
C ARG A 245 -16.91 -6.88 -5.51
N ASN A 246 -17.55 -5.97 -4.78
CA ASN A 246 -18.30 -4.85 -5.33
C ASN A 246 -17.41 -3.71 -5.87
N GLU A 247 -16.11 -3.75 -5.61
CA GLU A 247 -15.12 -2.78 -6.12
C GLU A 247 -14.45 -3.28 -7.39
N ILE A 248 -14.59 -4.56 -7.73
CA ILE A 248 -14.06 -5.14 -8.97
C ILE A 248 -15.18 -5.17 -10.01
N VAL A 249 -14.90 -4.62 -11.18
CA VAL A 249 -15.78 -4.68 -12.35
C VAL A 249 -15.06 -5.31 -13.53
N VAL A 250 -15.57 -6.46 -13.97
CA VAL A 250 -15.11 -7.12 -15.19
C VAL A 250 -15.95 -6.62 -16.36
N ILE A 251 -15.27 -6.14 -17.40
CA ILE A 251 -15.90 -5.77 -18.66
C ILE A 251 -15.67 -6.92 -19.64
N ASN A 252 -16.67 -7.80 -19.75
CA ASN A 252 -16.68 -8.89 -20.71
C ASN A 252 -17.03 -8.34 -22.10
N ASP A 253 -16.01 -8.12 -22.93
CA ASP A 253 -16.14 -7.43 -24.22
C ASP A 253 -16.62 -8.37 -25.35
N GLY A 254 -17.78 -9.00 -25.15
CA GLY A 254 -18.39 -9.89 -26.13
C GLY A 254 -17.65 -11.22 -26.32
N SER A 255 -17.07 -11.78 -25.24
CA SER A 255 -16.38 -13.08 -25.31
C SER A 255 -17.29 -14.20 -25.80
N ARG A 256 -16.71 -15.17 -26.52
CA ARG A 256 -17.39 -16.37 -27.03
C ARG A 256 -17.14 -17.62 -26.18
N ASP A 257 -16.26 -17.50 -25.20
CA ASP A 257 -15.85 -18.54 -24.27
C ASP A 257 -16.52 -18.37 -22.90
N ARG A 258 -16.04 -19.09 -21.88
CA ARG A 258 -16.63 -19.04 -20.53
C ARG A 258 -16.16 -17.85 -19.67
N THR A 259 -15.43 -16.87 -20.22
CA THR A 259 -14.89 -15.72 -19.46
C THR A 259 -15.93 -15.03 -18.59
N GLY A 260 -17.08 -14.68 -19.17
CA GLY A 260 -18.15 -13.98 -18.45
C GLY A 260 -18.87 -14.86 -17.43
N GLU A 261 -18.94 -16.17 -17.65
CA GLU A 261 -19.52 -17.13 -16.69
C GLU A 261 -18.60 -17.25 -15.46
N ILE A 262 -17.31 -17.49 -15.71
CA ILE A 262 -16.28 -17.59 -14.67
C ILE A 262 -16.23 -16.29 -13.85
N ALA A 263 -16.17 -15.13 -14.50
CA ALA A 263 -16.16 -13.86 -13.78
C ALA A 263 -17.38 -13.70 -12.83
N ARG A 264 -18.58 -14.11 -13.27
CA ARG A 264 -19.79 -14.05 -12.42
C ARG A 264 -19.72 -15.02 -11.24
N SER A 265 -19.10 -16.19 -11.38
CA SER A 265 -19.00 -17.16 -10.28
C SER A 265 -18.16 -16.65 -9.11
N PHE A 266 -17.27 -15.67 -9.31
CA PHE A 266 -16.53 -15.00 -8.24
C PHE A 266 -17.36 -13.95 -7.47
N GLY A 267 -18.56 -13.63 -7.95
CA GLY A 267 -19.48 -12.65 -7.34
C GLY A 267 -19.07 -11.19 -7.53
N VAL A 268 -18.19 -10.90 -8.48
CA VAL A 268 -17.82 -9.53 -8.87
C VAL A 268 -18.84 -8.94 -9.84
N HIS A 269 -18.80 -7.62 -10.07
CA HIS A 269 -19.65 -7.01 -11.08
C HIS A 269 -19.16 -7.38 -12.47
N VAL A 270 -20.07 -7.82 -13.35
CA VAL A 270 -19.75 -8.15 -14.75
C VAL A 270 -20.64 -7.35 -15.68
N ILE A 271 -20.05 -6.49 -16.49
CA ILE A 271 -20.73 -5.77 -17.58
C ILE A 271 -20.36 -6.46 -18.88
N THR A 272 -21.36 -6.87 -19.67
CA THR A 272 -21.12 -7.56 -20.94
C THR A 272 -21.50 -6.68 -22.11
N HIS A 273 -20.59 -6.50 -23.05
CA HIS A 273 -20.91 -5.91 -24.34
C HIS A 273 -21.56 -6.96 -25.26
N LEU A 274 -22.59 -6.55 -25.99
CA LEU A 274 -23.28 -7.42 -26.96
C LEU A 274 -22.38 -7.79 -28.16
N ILE A 275 -21.47 -6.89 -28.52
CA ILE A 275 -20.46 -7.07 -29.57
C ILE A 275 -19.10 -6.70 -28.98
N ASN A 276 -18.02 -7.30 -29.48
CA ASN A 276 -16.67 -6.89 -29.11
C ASN A 276 -16.43 -5.45 -29.60
N ARG A 277 -16.19 -4.54 -28.65
CA ARG A 277 -15.90 -3.12 -28.88
C ARG A 277 -14.42 -2.81 -28.82
N GLY A 278 -13.58 -3.80 -28.51
CA GLY A 278 -12.16 -3.65 -28.32
C GLY A 278 -11.79 -3.13 -26.93
N LEU A 279 -10.49 -3.18 -26.63
CA LEU A 279 -9.93 -2.78 -25.34
C LEU A 279 -10.36 -1.36 -24.92
N GLY A 280 -10.40 -0.42 -25.86
CA GLY A 280 -10.78 0.96 -25.56
C GLY A 280 -12.25 1.12 -25.23
N GLY A 281 -13.14 0.42 -25.94
CA GLY A 281 -14.56 0.36 -25.59
C GLY A 281 -14.80 -0.28 -24.23
N ALA A 282 -14.04 -1.34 -23.89
CA ALA A 282 -14.09 -2.00 -22.59
C ALA A 282 -13.62 -1.09 -21.46
N LEU A 283 -12.46 -0.45 -21.62
CA LEU A 283 -11.90 0.51 -20.67
C LEU A 283 -12.83 1.71 -20.47
N GLY A 284 -13.35 2.30 -21.55
CA GLY A 284 -14.29 3.42 -21.47
C GLY A 284 -15.54 3.08 -20.67
N THR A 285 -16.09 1.88 -20.86
CA THR A 285 -17.26 1.41 -20.10
C THR A 285 -16.92 1.20 -18.63
N GLY A 286 -15.78 0.59 -18.32
CA GLY A 286 -15.36 0.34 -16.95
C GLY A 286 -15.02 1.63 -16.18
N LEU A 287 -14.30 2.56 -16.80
CA LEU A 287 -14.01 3.87 -16.20
C LEU A 287 -15.31 4.65 -15.95
N ALA A 288 -16.22 4.71 -16.92
CA ALA A 288 -17.50 5.38 -16.75
C ALA A 288 -18.35 4.74 -15.63
N TYR A 289 -18.33 3.41 -15.52
CA TYR A 289 -18.97 2.71 -14.41
C TYR A 289 -18.38 3.10 -13.05
N ALA A 290 -17.06 3.04 -12.91
CA ALA A 290 -16.39 3.36 -11.64
C ALA A 290 -16.60 4.82 -11.23
N VAL A 291 -16.52 5.78 -12.17
CA VAL A 291 -16.83 7.19 -11.92
C VAL A 291 -18.27 7.37 -11.44
N ARG A 292 -19.25 6.72 -12.08
CA ARG A 292 -20.66 6.76 -11.65
C ARG A 292 -20.89 6.16 -10.27
N LYS A 293 -20.05 5.22 -9.84
CA LYS A 293 -20.07 4.65 -8.49
C LYS A 293 -19.37 5.52 -7.44
N GLY A 294 -18.84 6.68 -7.83
CA GLY A 294 -18.14 7.59 -6.92
C GLY A 294 -16.75 7.11 -6.52
N ALA A 295 -16.10 6.30 -7.37
CA ALA A 295 -14.74 5.84 -7.13
C ALA A 295 -13.79 7.04 -6.94
N LYS A 296 -13.05 7.04 -5.82
CA LYS A 296 -11.98 8.04 -5.60
C LYS A 296 -10.68 7.63 -6.30
N ILE A 297 -10.46 6.33 -6.47
CA ILE A 297 -9.32 5.73 -7.14
C ILE A 297 -9.82 4.65 -8.09
N ILE A 298 -9.26 4.58 -9.30
CA ILE A 298 -9.62 3.57 -10.29
C ILE A 298 -8.34 2.94 -10.83
N ILE A 299 -8.24 1.62 -10.77
CA ILE A 299 -7.13 0.84 -11.31
C ILE A 299 -7.63 0.10 -12.55
N THR A 300 -6.85 0.08 -13.63
CA THR A 300 -7.07 -0.84 -14.76
C THR A 300 -6.13 -2.03 -14.62
N PHE A 301 -6.62 -3.24 -14.81
CA PHE A 301 -5.87 -4.47 -14.61
C PHE A 301 -6.23 -5.51 -15.67
N ASP A 302 -5.26 -5.96 -16.46
CA ASP A 302 -5.53 -6.88 -17.57
C ASP A 302 -5.92 -8.29 -17.09
N ALA A 303 -6.83 -8.94 -17.82
CA ALA A 303 -7.36 -10.27 -17.50
C ALA A 303 -6.45 -11.45 -17.91
N ASP A 304 -5.33 -11.18 -18.57
CA ASP A 304 -4.44 -12.19 -19.18
C ASP A 304 -3.41 -12.80 -18.20
N GLY A 305 -3.36 -12.29 -16.96
CA GLY A 305 -2.45 -12.75 -15.90
C GLY A 305 -1.02 -12.21 -16.01
N GLN A 306 -0.76 -11.16 -16.80
CA GLN A 306 0.58 -10.58 -16.93
C GLN A 306 0.97 -9.62 -15.79
N HIS A 307 -0.01 -9.13 -15.04
CA HIS A 307 0.21 -8.17 -13.94
C HIS A 307 0.12 -8.85 -12.58
N LEU A 308 0.91 -8.33 -11.63
CA LEU A 308 0.86 -8.69 -10.22
C LEU A 308 0.00 -7.69 -9.45
N VAL A 309 -0.75 -8.16 -8.45
CA VAL A 309 -1.59 -7.28 -7.62
C VAL A 309 -0.72 -6.36 -6.77
N GLU A 310 0.45 -6.82 -6.34
CA GLU A 310 1.44 -6.01 -5.64
C GLU A 310 1.93 -4.84 -6.51
N ASP A 311 2.00 -5.02 -7.83
CA ASP A 311 2.34 -3.95 -8.76
C ASP A 311 1.20 -2.94 -8.88
N ALA A 312 -0.05 -3.39 -8.81
CA ALA A 312 -1.21 -2.50 -8.75
C ALA A 312 -1.17 -1.62 -7.48
N LEU A 313 -0.79 -2.20 -6.33
CA LEU A 313 -0.60 -1.46 -5.08
C LEU A 313 0.51 -0.40 -5.19
N ARG A 314 1.61 -0.73 -5.88
CA ARG A 314 2.70 0.23 -6.13
C ARG A 314 2.28 1.33 -7.10
N VAL A 315 1.54 1.00 -8.16
CA VAL A 315 1.03 1.96 -9.15
C VAL A 315 0.00 2.91 -8.54
N MET A 316 -0.83 2.44 -7.59
CA MET A 316 -1.81 3.32 -6.93
C MET A 316 -1.20 4.26 -5.89
N LYS A 317 -0.05 3.91 -5.27
CA LYS A 317 0.63 4.71 -4.23
C LYS A 317 0.67 6.22 -4.54
N PRO A 318 1.27 6.69 -5.66
CA PRO A 318 1.37 8.14 -5.93
C PRO A 318 0.01 8.83 -6.10
N VAL A 319 -1.03 8.11 -6.54
CA VAL A 319 -2.37 8.68 -6.75
C VAL A 319 -3.14 8.79 -5.44
N VAL A 320 -3.08 7.74 -4.61
CA VAL A 320 -3.71 7.72 -3.27
C VAL A 320 -3.10 8.80 -2.37
N GLU A 321 -1.77 8.93 -2.39
CA GLU A 321 -1.03 9.95 -1.65
C GLU A 321 -1.23 11.38 -2.20
N GLY A 322 -1.88 11.53 -3.37
CA GLY A 322 -2.12 12.83 -4.00
C GLY A 322 -0.89 13.47 -4.64
N LYS A 323 0.19 12.71 -4.81
CA LYS A 323 1.42 13.13 -5.53
C LYS A 323 1.19 13.15 -7.05
N ALA A 324 0.28 12.34 -7.56
CA ALA A 324 -0.14 12.31 -8.96
C ALA A 324 -1.67 12.17 -9.10
N ASP A 325 -2.19 12.48 -10.28
CA ASP A 325 -3.60 12.29 -10.63
C ASP A 325 -3.79 11.05 -11.52
N PHE A 326 -2.72 10.66 -12.22
CA PHE A 326 -2.62 9.45 -13.02
C PHE A 326 -1.25 8.80 -12.80
N ALA A 327 -1.22 7.48 -12.71
CA ALA A 327 -0.01 6.69 -12.66
C ALA A 327 -0.08 5.51 -13.64
N VAL A 328 1.04 5.20 -14.27
CA VAL A 328 1.18 4.06 -15.19
C VAL A 328 2.33 3.18 -14.74
N GLY A 329 2.11 1.87 -14.76
CA GLY A 329 3.16 0.89 -14.51
C GLY A 329 4.11 0.82 -15.71
N SER A 330 5.41 1.03 -15.51
CA SER A 330 6.43 0.92 -16.56
C SER A 330 7.27 -0.34 -16.40
N ARG A 331 7.20 -1.24 -17.39
CA ARG A 331 8.05 -2.45 -17.46
C ARG A 331 9.48 -2.09 -17.85
N LEU A 332 9.68 -0.96 -18.54
CA LEU A 332 11.00 -0.49 -19.00
C LEU A 332 11.82 0.17 -17.88
N LYS A 333 11.17 0.67 -16.82
CA LYS A 333 11.84 1.13 -15.60
C LYS A 333 12.03 0.02 -14.55
N GLY A 334 11.52 -1.19 -14.81
CA GLY A 334 11.67 -2.38 -13.98
C GLY A 334 12.77 -3.33 -14.48
N ASP A 335 12.68 -4.61 -14.11
CA ASP A 335 13.59 -5.63 -14.67
C ASP A 335 13.19 -5.97 -16.11
N THR A 336 14.07 -5.64 -17.06
CA THR A 336 13.84 -5.84 -18.50
C THR A 336 14.40 -7.16 -19.03
N SER A 337 14.90 -8.04 -18.15
CA SER A 337 15.59 -9.30 -18.49
C SER A 337 14.74 -10.28 -19.30
N GLN A 338 13.43 -10.34 -19.07
CA GLN A 338 12.52 -11.29 -19.71
C GLN A 338 11.73 -10.71 -20.90
N MET A 339 11.93 -9.44 -21.27
CA MET A 339 11.13 -8.79 -22.30
C MET A 339 11.71 -9.01 -23.70
N PRO A 340 10.95 -9.57 -24.67
CA PRO A 340 11.41 -9.78 -26.03
C PRO A 340 11.84 -8.47 -26.71
N PHE A 341 13.01 -8.45 -27.35
CA PHE A 341 13.57 -7.27 -28.03
C PHE A 341 12.62 -6.61 -29.03
N ILE A 342 11.79 -7.41 -29.71
CA ILE A 342 10.79 -6.95 -30.67
C ILE A 342 9.68 -6.11 -30.00
N LYS A 343 9.26 -6.48 -28.78
CA LYS A 343 8.28 -5.71 -27.97
C LYS A 343 8.89 -4.41 -27.44
N LYS A 344 10.20 -4.40 -27.11
CA LYS A 344 10.93 -3.18 -26.69
C LYS A 344 10.93 -2.10 -27.79
N PHE A 345 11.15 -2.50 -29.05
CA PHE A 345 11.18 -1.56 -30.18
C PHE A 345 9.79 -1.01 -30.55
N GLY A 346 8.76 -1.85 -30.52
CA GLY A 346 7.37 -1.43 -30.75
C GLY A 346 6.86 -0.43 -29.71
N ASN A 347 7.17 -0.67 -28.43
CA ASN A 347 6.87 0.28 -27.34
C ASN A 347 7.63 1.59 -27.53
N PHE A 348 8.93 1.54 -27.85
CA PHE A 348 9.73 2.75 -28.08
C PHE A 348 9.15 3.68 -29.17
N VAL A 349 8.68 3.13 -30.30
CA VAL A 349 8.07 3.94 -31.37
C VAL A 349 6.77 4.60 -30.89
N LEU A 350 5.93 3.87 -30.16
CA LEU A 350 4.69 4.41 -29.59
C LEU A 350 4.95 5.40 -28.44
N ASP A 351 6.01 5.21 -27.67
CA ASP A 351 6.45 6.10 -26.59
C ASP A 351 6.99 7.43 -27.16
N VAL A 352 7.73 7.39 -28.25
CA VAL A 352 8.18 8.60 -28.99
C VAL A 352 6.96 9.36 -29.53
N ILE A 353 5.98 8.67 -30.11
CA ILE A 353 4.74 9.28 -30.59
C ILE A 353 3.93 9.89 -29.43
N THR A 354 3.81 9.15 -28.34
CA THR A 354 3.15 9.62 -27.11
C THR A 354 3.88 10.84 -26.55
N ALA A 355 5.21 10.86 -26.53
CA ALA A 355 6.01 11.98 -26.06
C ALA A 355 5.81 13.24 -26.91
N ILE A 356 5.75 13.09 -28.23
CA ILE A 356 5.47 14.18 -29.17
C ILE A 356 4.06 14.76 -28.92
N PHE A 357 3.06 13.90 -28.71
CA PHE A 357 1.67 14.34 -28.60
C PHE A 357 1.23 14.77 -27.21
N ALA A 358 1.77 14.16 -26.15
CA ALA A 358 1.50 14.50 -24.75
C ALA A 358 2.42 15.62 -24.23
N ARG A 359 3.43 16.03 -25.01
CA ARG A 359 4.53 16.93 -24.59
C ARG A 359 5.23 16.48 -23.30
N LYS A 360 5.09 15.22 -22.94
CA LYS A 360 5.65 14.56 -21.76
C LYS A 360 6.03 13.14 -22.16
N TYR A 361 7.26 12.75 -21.88
CA TYR A 361 7.73 11.40 -22.15
C TYR A 361 7.19 10.43 -21.11
N VAL A 362 6.51 9.38 -21.57
CA VAL A 362 6.10 8.23 -20.75
C VAL A 362 6.79 7.01 -21.36
N SER A 363 7.56 6.31 -20.54
CA SER A 363 8.46 5.22 -20.91
C SER A 363 7.78 3.88 -21.17
N ASP A 364 6.50 3.71 -20.88
CA ASP A 364 5.72 2.51 -21.25
C ASP A 364 4.25 2.88 -21.43
N SER A 365 3.96 3.57 -22.53
CA SER A 365 2.62 4.06 -22.84
C SER A 365 1.57 2.93 -22.97
N GLN A 366 2.04 1.73 -23.30
CA GLN A 366 1.22 0.57 -23.63
C GLN A 366 0.88 -0.32 -22.44
N SER A 367 1.37 -0.02 -21.23
CA SER A 367 1.06 -0.82 -20.05
C SER A 367 -0.42 -0.74 -19.66
N GLY A 368 -1.10 -1.88 -19.57
CA GLY A 368 -2.50 -1.97 -19.14
C GLY A 368 -2.72 -1.68 -17.66
N LEU A 369 -1.66 -1.74 -16.84
CA LEU A 369 -1.73 -1.44 -15.42
C LEU A 369 -1.58 0.06 -15.16
N ARG A 370 -2.70 0.69 -14.83
CA ARG A 370 -2.80 2.15 -14.62
C ARG A 370 -3.64 2.44 -13.39
N CYS A 371 -3.41 3.60 -12.79
CA CYS A 371 -4.22 4.12 -11.71
C CYS A 371 -4.62 5.57 -12.01
N PHE A 372 -5.88 5.90 -11.77
CA PHE A 372 -6.48 7.22 -11.95
C PHE A 372 -7.05 7.70 -10.64
N SER A 373 -6.96 9.01 -10.37
CA SER A 373 -7.88 9.65 -9.44
C SER A 373 -9.27 9.69 -10.07
N GLY A 374 -10.33 9.66 -9.25
CA GLY A 374 -11.71 9.78 -9.76
C GLY A 374 -11.95 11.06 -10.54
N GLU A 375 -11.27 12.15 -10.16
CA GLU A 375 -11.29 13.43 -10.88
C GLU A 375 -10.60 13.34 -12.24
N CYS A 376 -9.44 12.69 -12.32
CA CYS A 376 -8.74 12.46 -13.59
C CYS A 376 -9.60 11.62 -14.54
N ALA A 377 -10.14 10.51 -14.04
CA ALA A 377 -10.96 9.60 -14.83
C ALA A 377 -12.26 10.24 -15.34
N SER A 378 -12.87 11.18 -14.59
CA SER A 378 -14.12 11.85 -15.00
C SER A 378 -13.92 12.88 -16.12
N ARG A 379 -12.69 13.34 -16.33
CA ARG A 379 -12.34 14.34 -17.37
C ARG A 379 -11.90 13.72 -18.70
N ILE A 380 -11.45 12.47 -18.67
CA ILE A 380 -10.94 11.78 -19.87
C ILE A 380 -12.09 11.29 -20.73
N ARG A 381 -11.95 11.45 -22.04
CA ARG A 381 -12.86 10.86 -23.04
C ARG A 381 -12.09 9.89 -23.92
N ILE A 382 -12.43 8.62 -23.83
CA ILE A 382 -11.88 7.58 -24.71
C ILE A 382 -12.74 7.54 -25.97
N THR A 383 -12.11 7.76 -27.12
CA THR A 383 -12.72 7.72 -28.46
C THR A 383 -12.18 6.59 -29.31
N CYS A 384 -10.98 6.07 -29.00
CA CYS A 384 -10.42 4.91 -29.67
C CYS A 384 -11.01 3.62 -29.10
N ASP A 385 -11.61 2.79 -29.95
CA ASP A 385 -12.20 1.52 -29.54
C ASP A 385 -11.15 0.40 -29.34
N ARG A 386 -9.98 0.47 -29.99
CA ARG A 386 -8.98 -0.62 -30.05
C ARG A 386 -7.65 -0.25 -29.37
N TYR A 387 -6.57 -0.95 -29.68
CA TYR A 387 -5.26 -0.85 -29.00
C TYR A 387 -4.65 0.56 -28.90
N ALA A 388 -5.02 1.48 -29.80
CA ALA A 388 -4.59 2.88 -29.75
C ALA A 388 -5.01 3.60 -28.44
N VAL A 389 -6.00 3.05 -27.71
CA VAL A 389 -6.50 3.62 -26.45
C VAL A 389 -5.39 3.85 -25.41
N SER A 390 -4.36 3.01 -25.40
CA SER A 390 -3.26 3.13 -24.45
C SER A 390 -2.53 4.48 -24.56
N SER A 391 -2.26 4.90 -25.80
CA SER A 391 -1.66 6.21 -26.08
C SER A 391 -2.66 7.35 -25.94
N GLU A 392 -3.92 7.13 -26.36
CA GLU A 392 -4.99 8.11 -26.21
C GLU A 392 -5.20 8.52 -24.74
N ILE A 393 -5.25 7.55 -23.82
CA ILE A 393 -5.42 7.81 -22.39
C ILE A 393 -4.35 8.78 -21.89
N ILE A 394 -3.07 8.55 -22.22
CA ILE A 394 -1.97 9.41 -21.77
C ILE A 394 -2.09 10.82 -22.37
N VAL A 395 -2.47 10.90 -23.65
CA VAL A 395 -2.70 12.18 -24.33
C VAL A 395 -3.86 12.94 -23.68
N GLU A 396 -4.98 12.28 -23.36
CA GLU A 396 -6.13 12.89 -22.70
C GLU A 396 -5.82 13.32 -21.26
N VAL A 397 -5.11 12.49 -20.49
CA VAL A 397 -4.61 12.84 -19.15
C VAL A 397 -3.75 14.11 -19.23
N ALA A 398 -2.82 14.18 -20.18
CA ALA A 398 -1.94 15.33 -20.38
C ALA A 398 -2.71 16.59 -20.82
N LYS A 399 -3.66 16.47 -21.77
CA LYS A 399 -4.52 17.57 -22.24
C LYS A 399 -5.37 18.14 -21.11
N ASN A 400 -5.83 17.31 -20.18
CA ASN A 400 -6.61 17.72 -19.01
C ASN A 400 -5.74 18.21 -17.84
N GLY A 401 -4.44 18.46 -18.06
CA GLY A 401 -3.54 19.06 -17.07
C GLY A 401 -3.23 18.16 -15.86
N CYS A 402 -3.52 16.86 -15.95
CA CYS A 402 -3.32 15.93 -14.84
C CYS A 402 -1.82 15.65 -14.60
N ARG A 403 -1.43 15.46 -13.34
CA ARG A 403 -0.08 15.07 -12.95
C ARG A 403 0.12 13.57 -13.21
N ILE A 404 1.16 13.22 -13.95
CA ILE A 404 1.47 11.86 -14.39
C ILE A 404 2.67 11.35 -13.60
N ALA A 405 2.56 10.13 -13.05
CA ALA A 405 3.67 9.38 -12.47
C ALA A 405 3.91 8.07 -13.24
N GLU A 406 5.16 7.64 -13.30
CA GLU A 406 5.53 6.32 -13.80
C GLU A 406 6.08 5.49 -12.65
N VAL A 407 5.56 4.29 -12.49
CA VAL A 407 5.94 3.38 -11.41
C VAL A 407 6.56 2.12 -12.03
N PRO A 408 7.78 1.73 -11.68
CA PRO A 408 8.38 0.49 -12.19
C PRO A 408 7.51 -0.73 -11.89
N ILE A 409 7.24 -1.62 -12.84
CA ILE A 409 6.49 -2.87 -12.63
C ILE A 409 7.25 -4.08 -13.19
N LYS A 410 6.90 -5.27 -12.70
CA LYS A 410 7.40 -6.55 -13.21
C LYS A 410 6.41 -7.06 -14.26
N ALA A 411 6.94 -7.60 -15.35
CA ALA A 411 6.11 -8.29 -16.35
C ALA A 411 6.19 -9.80 -16.12
N VAL A 412 5.03 -10.44 -15.91
CA VAL A 412 4.94 -11.90 -15.86
C VAL A 412 4.69 -12.41 -17.28
N TYR A 413 5.61 -13.21 -17.81
CA TYR A 413 5.47 -13.83 -19.13
C TYR A 413 5.18 -15.32 -18.97
N THR A 414 3.98 -15.75 -19.32
CA THR A 414 3.61 -17.17 -19.50
C THR A 414 3.62 -17.56 -20.98
N ASP A 415 3.76 -18.85 -21.30
CA ASP A 415 3.70 -19.36 -22.68
C ASP A 415 2.42 -18.93 -23.42
N TYR A 416 1.30 -18.90 -22.71
CA TYR A 416 0.02 -18.39 -23.21
C TYR A 416 0.11 -16.89 -23.54
N SER A 417 0.62 -16.09 -22.61
CA SER A 417 0.74 -14.64 -22.74
C SER A 417 1.79 -14.21 -23.78
N MET A 418 2.77 -15.06 -24.08
CA MET A 418 3.80 -14.82 -25.10
C MET A 418 3.26 -15.02 -26.52
N ARG A 419 2.26 -15.89 -26.69
CA ARG A 419 1.53 -16.08 -27.95
C ARG A 419 0.55 -14.92 -28.24
N LYS A 420 0.13 -14.17 -27.21
CA LYS A 420 -0.64 -12.93 -27.35
C LYS A 420 0.30 -11.70 -27.34
N GLY A 421 0.23 -10.86 -28.36
CA GLY A 421 1.03 -9.64 -28.43
C GLY A 421 0.98 -8.96 -29.78
N THR A 422 1.22 -7.66 -29.79
CA THR A 422 1.24 -6.84 -31.00
C THR A 422 2.35 -7.28 -31.94
N ASN A 423 1.98 -7.68 -33.17
CA ASN A 423 2.93 -7.79 -34.27
C ASN A 423 3.44 -6.38 -34.62
N VAL A 424 4.74 -6.23 -34.88
CA VAL A 424 5.41 -4.93 -35.20
C VAL A 424 4.66 -4.12 -36.26
N LYS A 425 4.03 -4.79 -37.23
CA LYS A 425 3.23 -4.18 -38.29
C LYS A 425 1.96 -3.47 -37.77
N GLU A 426 1.33 -3.99 -36.72
CA GLU A 426 0.18 -3.34 -36.07
C GLU A 426 0.60 -2.08 -35.30
N GLY A 427 1.75 -2.09 -34.62
CA GLY A 427 2.28 -0.91 -33.92
C GLY A 427 2.56 0.26 -34.87
N ILE A 428 3.13 -0.02 -36.05
CA ILE A 428 3.36 0.99 -37.10
C ILE A 428 2.03 1.50 -37.68
N LYS A 429 1.03 0.64 -37.84
CA LYS A 429 -0.30 1.03 -38.33
C LYS A 429 -1.05 1.92 -37.33
N ILE A 430 -0.95 1.62 -36.04
CA ILE A 430 -1.52 2.44 -34.96
C ILE A 430 -0.86 3.82 -34.92
N ALA A 431 0.47 3.86 -35.02
CA ALA A 431 1.25 5.09 -35.12
C ALA A 431 0.80 5.99 -36.28
N LEU A 432 0.61 5.42 -37.46
CA LEU A 432 0.15 6.14 -38.65
C LEU A 432 -1.30 6.62 -38.49
N ASN A 433 -2.20 5.79 -37.97
CA ASN A 433 -3.60 6.19 -37.77
C ASN A 433 -3.75 7.35 -36.78
N LEU A 434 -2.98 7.35 -35.67
CA LEU A 434 -2.97 8.47 -34.71
C LEU A 434 -2.45 9.79 -35.32
N LEU A 435 -1.55 9.71 -36.31
CA LEU A 435 -1.09 10.87 -37.07
C LEU A 435 -2.18 11.39 -38.03
N PHE A 436 -2.95 10.50 -38.67
CA PHE A 436 -3.98 10.87 -39.64
C PHE A 436 -5.27 11.41 -38.99
N ASP A 437 -5.69 10.87 -37.84
CA ASP A 437 -6.92 11.30 -37.14
C ASP A 437 -6.87 12.73 -36.60
N ARG A 438 -5.70 13.39 -36.60
CA ARG A 438 -5.51 14.77 -36.15
C ARG A 438 -5.31 15.79 -37.29
N VAL A 439 -5.21 15.30 -38.53
CA VAL A 439 -5.18 16.14 -39.75
C VAL A 439 -6.61 16.37 -40.29
N ARG A 440 -7.59 15.63 -39.75
CA ARG A 440 -9.02 15.97 -39.77
C ARG A 440 -9.37 16.80 -38.54
#